data_AF-A0A524J7K6-F1
#
_entry.id   AF-A0A524J7K6-F1
#
_cell.length_a   1.000
_cell.length_b   1.000
_cell.length_c   1.000
_cell.angle_alpha   90.00
_cell.angle_beta   90.00
_cell.angle_gamma   90.00
#
_symmetry.space_group_name_H-M   'P 1'
#
loop_
_entity.id
_entity.type
_entity.pdbx_description
1 polymer ?
#
loop_
_entity_poly.entity_id
_entity_poly.type
_entity_poly.pdbx_seq_one_letter_code
_entity_poly.pdbx_strand_id
1 'polypeptide(L)'
;MNSREHVLKAVHRQQPDRVPTYLWLTPALTERLRIERGVIDYESYFQMDIRFTEYRAQEEHLDFSPYVGHYHSGTTIDSWGCGTYPVGYYHFTKAQCPLETATSVAEIQAYPFTEQQPDITAIHEQVKAIQADELLACSQYECGTFEQAHALMGMESLLANMVSSTSMVKALFERISDVKARMAAAYVEAGVDMLWI
;
A
#
# COMPACT_ATOMS: atom_id res chain seq x y z
N MET A 1 10.07 20.55 -21.17
CA MET A 1 10.29 19.57 -20.09
C MET A 1 9.10 18.64 -20.09
N ASN A 2 9.32 17.33 -19.98
CA ASN A 2 8.21 16.37 -19.89
C ASN A 2 7.74 16.18 -18.44
N SER A 3 6.65 15.44 -18.25
CA SER A 3 6.02 15.24 -16.94
C SER A 3 6.98 14.59 -15.93
N ARG A 4 7.74 13.57 -16.35
CA ARG A 4 8.75 12.92 -15.53
C ARG A 4 9.82 13.90 -15.05
N GLU A 5 10.34 14.74 -15.95
CA GLU A 5 11.35 15.76 -15.62
C GLU A 5 10.80 16.83 -14.66
N HIS A 6 9.53 17.24 -14.78
CA HIS A 6 8.91 18.19 -13.86
C HIS A 6 8.95 17.67 -12.42
N VAL A 7 8.54 16.42 -12.22
CA VAL A 7 8.52 15.79 -10.90
C VAL A 7 9.93 15.64 -10.35
N LEU A 8 10.87 15.10 -11.14
CA LEU A 8 12.25 14.90 -10.72
C LEU A 8 12.94 16.22 -10.33
N LYS A 9 12.73 17.30 -11.09
CA LYS A 9 13.26 18.62 -10.69
C LYS A 9 12.64 19.12 -9.38
N ALA A 10 11.32 18.99 -9.22
CA ALA A 10 10.64 19.45 -8.02
C ALA A 10 11.15 18.72 -6.76
N VAL A 11 11.30 17.39 -6.79
CA VAL A 11 11.81 16.62 -5.64
C VAL A 11 13.29 16.93 -5.35
N HIS A 12 14.07 17.28 -6.37
CA HIS A 12 15.44 17.77 -6.23
C HIS A 12 15.54 19.26 -5.85
N ARG A 13 14.41 19.91 -5.51
CA ARG A 13 14.34 21.33 -5.13
C ARG A 13 14.87 22.28 -6.21
N GLN A 14 14.71 21.89 -7.47
CA GLN A 14 14.98 22.71 -8.64
C GLN A 14 13.67 23.27 -9.21
N GLN A 15 13.75 24.30 -10.04
CA GLN A 15 12.58 24.93 -10.65
C GLN A 15 12.14 24.18 -11.92
N PRO A 16 10.97 23.50 -11.92
CA PRO A 16 10.34 23.01 -13.15
C PRO A 16 9.62 24.15 -13.90
N ASP A 17 9.27 23.93 -15.16
CA ASP A 17 8.54 24.91 -15.99
C ASP A 17 7.09 25.10 -15.51
N ARG A 18 6.51 24.08 -14.85
CA ARG A 18 5.25 24.15 -14.09
C ARG A 18 5.30 23.25 -12.86
N VAL A 19 4.39 23.51 -11.91
CA VAL A 19 4.19 22.63 -10.75
C VAL A 19 3.69 21.26 -11.23
N PRO A 20 4.35 20.15 -10.88
CA PRO A 20 3.85 18.80 -11.19
C PRO A 20 2.62 18.48 -10.32
N THR A 21 1.69 17.71 -10.86
CA THR A 21 0.42 17.40 -10.21
C THR A 21 0.14 15.91 -10.17
N TYR A 22 -0.41 15.47 -9.04
CA TYR A 22 -1.05 14.18 -8.86
C TYR A 22 -2.21 14.33 -7.88
N LEU A 23 -3.31 13.63 -8.11
CA LEU A 23 -4.48 13.62 -7.23
C LEU A 23 -4.97 12.18 -7.09
N TRP A 24 -5.32 11.79 -5.87
CA TRP A 24 -6.02 10.53 -5.61
C TRP A 24 -7.49 10.83 -5.33
N LEU A 25 -8.38 10.38 -6.21
CA LEU A 25 -9.82 10.56 -6.05
C LEU A 25 -10.44 9.42 -5.23
N THR A 26 -11.43 9.74 -4.41
CA THR A 26 -12.26 8.72 -3.75
C THR A 26 -13.14 8.02 -4.78
N PRO A 27 -13.59 6.77 -4.54
CA PRO A 27 -14.45 6.04 -5.47
C PRO A 27 -15.71 6.82 -5.87
N ALA A 28 -16.30 7.56 -4.93
CA ALA A 28 -17.48 8.39 -5.20
C ALA A 28 -17.19 9.55 -6.16
N LEU A 29 -16.01 10.17 -6.07
CA LEU A 29 -15.61 11.24 -6.99
C LEU A 29 -15.26 10.68 -8.38
N THR A 30 -14.57 9.54 -8.44
CA THR A 30 -14.29 8.84 -9.69
C THR A 30 -15.58 8.47 -10.41
N GLU A 31 -16.55 7.90 -9.70
CA GLU A 31 -17.85 7.52 -10.27
C GLU A 31 -18.65 8.73 -10.75
N ARG A 32 -18.63 9.84 -10.00
CA ARG A 32 -19.26 11.09 -10.44
C ARG A 32 -18.60 11.64 -11.71
N LEU A 33 -17.27 11.62 -11.79
CA LEU A 33 -16.56 12.07 -12.98
C LEU A 33 -16.91 11.21 -14.20
N ARG A 34 -17.05 9.90 -14.00
CA ARG A 34 -17.51 8.96 -15.02
C ARG A 34 -18.94 9.26 -15.49
N ILE A 35 -19.89 9.42 -14.56
CA ILE A 35 -21.30 9.68 -14.90
C ILE A 35 -21.50 11.07 -15.52
N GLU A 36 -20.95 12.11 -14.89
CA GLU A 36 -21.23 13.50 -15.26
C GLU A 36 -20.40 13.97 -16.45
N ARG A 37 -19.22 13.38 -16.70
CA ARG A 37 -18.26 13.84 -17.72
C ARG A 37 -17.79 12.74 -18.68
N GLY A 38 -18.17 11.48 -18.47
CA GLY A 38 -17.71 10.36 -19.29
C GLY A 38 -16.22 10.06 -19.16
N VAL A 39 -15.55 10.60 -18.15
CA VAL A 39 -14.10 10.42 -17.95
C VAL A 39 -13.86 9.15 -17.14
N ILE A 40 -13.14 8.21 -17.75
CA ILE A 40 -12.75 6.94 -17.12
C ILE A 40 -11.31 7.05 -16.59
N ASP A 41 -10.39 7.48 -17.44
CA ASP A 41 -9.00 7.77 -17.09
C ASP A 41 -8.86 9.25 -16.70
N TYR A 42 -9.08 9.53 -15.41
CA TYR A 42 -9.00 10.89 -14.90
C TYR A 42 -7.56 11.40 -14.81
N GLU A 43 -6.58 10.52 -14.63
CA GLU A 43 -5.17 10.91 -14.54
C GLU A 43 -4.70 11.48 -15.88
N SER A 44 -5.10 10.87 -17.00
CA SER A 44 -4.82 11.40 -18.34
C SER A 44 -5.70 12.61 -18.68
N TYR A 45 -6.98 12.61 -18.29
CA TYR A 45 -7.87 13.75 -18.48
C TYR A 45 -7.35 15.04 -17.83
N PHE A 46 -6.80 14.93 -16.61
CA PHE A 46 -6.19 16.05 -15.90
C PHE A 46 -4.70 16.24 -16.21
N GLN A 47 -4.12 15.45 -17.12
CA GLN A 47 -2.71 15.51 -17.51
C GLN A 47 -1.75 15.43 -16.30
N MET A 48 -2.06 14.53 -15.35
CA MET A 48 -1.24 14.32 -14.16
C MET A 48 0.12 13.74 -14.53
N ASP A 49 1.14 14.11 -13.76
CA ASP A 49 2.53 13.82 -14.09
C ASP A 49 3.01 12.43 -13.64
N ILE A 50 2.26 11.79 -12.74
CA ILE A 50 2.63 10.55 -12.07
C ILE A 50 1.65 9.45 -12.46
N ARG A 51 2.16 8.24 -12.67
CA ARG A 51 1.38 7.00 -12.75
C ARG A 51 1.94 5.96 -11.80
N PHE A 52 1.05 5.09 -11.32
CA PHE A 52 1.36 4.08 -10.33
C PHE A 52 1.52 2.72 -11.01
N THR A 53 2.59 2.00 -10.65
CA THR A 53 2.75 0.59 -10.99
C THR A 53 2.10 -0.27 -9.92
N GLU A 54 1.41 -1.33 -10.30
CA GLU A 54 0.89 -2.32 -9.36
C GLU A 54 1.98 -3.26 -8.87
N TYR A 55 1.92 -3.65 -7.59
CA TYR A 55 2.79 -4.72 -7.08
C TYR A 55 2.37 -6.05 -7.70
N ARG A 56 3.29 -6.74 -8.35
CA ARG A 56 3.07 -8.08 -8.89
C ARG A 56 3.92 -9.08 -8.12
N ALA A 57 3.30 -10.16 -7.68
CA ALA A 57 3.95 -11.23 -6.96
C ALA A 57 3.28 -12.57 -7.28
N GLN A 58 3.99 -13.65 -7.00
CA GLN A 58 3.42 -15.00 -7.04
C GLN A 58 2.26 -15.11 -6.03
N GLU A 59 1.24 -15.88 -6.40
CA GLU A 59 0.11 -16.14 -5.52
C GLU A 59 0.57 -16.89 -4.26
N GLU A 60 0.10 -16.43 -3.11
CA GLU A 60 0.41 -17.00 -1.80
C GLU A 60 -0.91 -17.29 -1.09
N HIS A 61 -1.06 -18.49 -0.55
CA HIS A 61 -2.24 -18.91 0.20
C HIS A 61 -1.86 -19.14 1.66
N LEU A 62 -2.19 -18.17 2.51
CA LEU A 62 -1.97 -18.23 3.95
C LEU A 62 -3.29 -18.48 4.68
N ASP A 63 -3.24 -19.25 5.76
CA ASP A 63 -4.39 -19.51 6.63
C ASP A 63 -4.34 -18.60 7.86
N PHE A 64 -5.23 -17.59 7.88
CA PHE A 64 -5.39 -16.66 8.99
C PHE A 64 -6.53 -17.04 9.96
N SER A 65 -7.27 -18.13 9.69
CA SER A 65 -8.41 -18.54 10.50
C SER A 65 -8.11 -18.77 12.00
N PRO A 66 -6.89 -19.16 12.42
CA PRO A 66 -6.57 -19.25 13.85
C PRO A 66 -6.53 -17.90 14.58
N TYR A 67 -6.36 -16.80 13.85
CA TYR A 67 -6.14 -15.45 14.41
C TYR A 67 -7.41 -14.59 14.39
N VAL A 68 -8.33 -14.88 13.49
CA VAL A 68 -9.64 -14.21 13.42
C VAL A 68 -10.74 -15.26 13.54
N GLY A 69 -11.39 -15.31 14.71
CA GLY A 69 -12.41 -16.33 14.98
C GLY A 69 -13.58 -16.32 14.00
N HIS A 70 -14.01 -15.13 13.54
CA HIS A 70 -14.95 -14.99 12.43
C HIS A 70 -14.79 -13.62 11.75
N TYR A 71 -14.80 -13.62 10.43
CA TYR A 71 -14.92 -12.39 9.66
C TYR A 71 -16.38 -11.95 9.54
N HIS A 72 -16.61 -10.65 9.56
CA HIS A 72 -17.93 -10.10 9.28
C HIS A 72 -18.33 -10.40 7.83
N SER A 73 -19.63 -10.43 7.55
CA SER A 73 -20.13 -10.60 6.18
C SER A 73 -19.65 -9.46 5.28
N GLY A 74 -19.17 -9.81 4.08
CA GLY A 74 -18.61 -8.84 3.12
C GLY A 74 -17.22 -8.33 3.48
N THR A 75 -16.52 -9.00 4.40
CA THR A 75 -15.11 -8.68 4.69
C THR A 75 -14.22 -9.10 3.53
N THR A 76 -13.37 -8.17 3.08
CA THR A 76 -12.22 -8.47 2.23
C THR A 76 -10.99 -8.67 3.11
N ILE A 77 -10.21 -9.71 2.85
CA ILE A 77 -8.99 -10.04 3.61
C ILE A 77 -7.81 -9.79 2.67
N ASP A 78 -6.82 -9.02 3.13
CA ASP A 78 -5.60 -8.76 2.36
C ASP A 78 -4.52 -9.84 2.58
N SER A 79 -3.37 -9.70 1.92
CA SER A 79 -2.22 -10.63 2.04
C SER A 79 -1.59 -10.63 3.44
N TRP A 80 -1.92 -9.68 4.30
CA TRP A 80 -1.46 -9.63 5.69
C TRP A 80 -2.46 -10.26 6.65
N GLY A 81 -3.63 -10.73 6.17
CA GLY A 81 -4.70 -11.26 7.00
C GLY A 81 -5.57 -10.16 7.65
N CYS A 82 -5.37 -8.90 7.28
CA CYS A 82 -6.19 -7.80 7.78
C CYS A 82 -7.54 -7.80 7.07
N GLY A 83 -8.62 -7.92 7.85
CA GLY A 83 -9.99 -7.85 7.33
C GLY A 83 -10.44 -6.40 7.22
N THR A 84 -11.16 -6.06 6.15
CA THR A 84 -11.84 -4.77 5.99
C THR A 84 -13.30 -5.00 5.59
N TYR A 85 -14.24 -4.40 6.31
CA TYR A 85 -15.68 -4.52 6.01
C TYR A 85 -16.39 -3.16 6.00
N PRO A 86 -17.41 -2.99 5.14
CA PRO A 86 -18.13 -1.72 5.01
C PRO A 86 -18.99 -1.44 6.24
N VAL A 87 -19.07 -0.16 6.65
CA VAL A 87 -19.93 0.28 7.76
C VAL A 87 -21.10 1.19 7.32
N GLY A 88 -21.46 1.11 6.03
CA GLY A 88 -22.70 1.68 5.50
C GLY A 88 -22.67 3.18 5.19
N TYR A 89 -21.52 3.85 5.30
CA TYR A 89 -21.38 5.26 4.93
C TYR A 89 -20.19 5.46 3.97
N TYR A 90 -20.47 5.83 2.72
CA TYR A 90 -19.48 6.05 1.65
C TYR A 90 -18.40 4.95 1.58
N HIS A 91 -17.12 5.35 1.62
CA HIS A 91 -15.95 4.49 1.54
C HIS A 91 -15.39 4.14 2.94
N PHE A 92 -16.13 4.49 4.01
CA PHE A 92 -15.67 4.17 5.36
C PHE A 92 -15.87 2.68 5.64
N THR A 93 -14.83 2.10 6.20
CA THR A 93 -14.76 0.69 6.57
C THR A 93 -14.30 0.56 8.01
N LYS A 94 -14.45 -0.64 8.57
CA LYS A 94 -13.80 -1.04 9.80
C LYS A 94 -12.81 -2.16 9.52
N ALA A 95 -11.72 -2.13 10.26
CA ALA A 95 -10.72 -3.19 10.24
C ALA A 95 -11.11 -4.33 11.18
N GLN A 96 -10.69 -5.55 10.82
CA GLN A 96 -10.58 -6.69 11.71
C GLN A 96 -9.09 -7.04 11.80
N CYS A 97 -8.53 -6.86 12.98
CA CYS A 97 -7.10 -6.90 13.23
C CYS A 97 -6.72 -8.31 13.73
N PRO A 98 -5.99 -9.14 12.96
CA PRO A 98 -5.72 -10.53 13.31
C PRO A 98 -4.83 -10.70 14.57
N LEU A 99 -4.09 -9.67 14.95
CA LEU A 99 -3.22 -9.67 16.13
C LEU A 99 -3.78 -8.80 17.27
N GLU A 100 -5.06 -8.43 17.25
CA GLU A 100 -5.68 -7.56 18.26
C GLU A 100 -5.54 -8.10 19.69
N THR A 101 -5.64 -9.42 19.84
CA THR A 101 -5.57 -10.10 21.13
C THR A 101 -4.21 -10.75 21.39
N ALA A 102 -3.19 -10.43 20.60
CA ALA A 102 -1.85 -10.99 20.81
C ALA A 102 -1.24 -10.48 22.14
N THR A 103 -0.68 -11.39 22.91
CA THR A 103 -0.14 -11.15 24.26
C THR A 103 1.33 -11.55 24.42
N SER A 104 1.93 -12.20 23.42
CA SER A 104 3.31 -12.69 23.52
C SER A 104 4.12 -12.57 22.23
N VAL A 105 5.44 -12.50 22.37
CA VAL A 105 6.39 -12.58 21.24
C VAL A 105 6.21 -13.87 20.45
N ALA A 106 5.89 -14.99 21.12
CA ALA A 106 5.72 -16.29 20.47
C ALA A 106 4.52 -16.29 19.50
N GLU A 107 3.42 -15.61 19.85
CA GLU A 107 2.27 -15.44 18.96
C GLU A 107 2.61 -14.60 17.72
N ILE A 108 3.40 -13.53 17.90
CA ILE A 108 3.91 -12.75 16.77
C ILE A 108 4.78 -13.63 15.86
N GLN A 109 5.68 -14.44 16.43
CA GLN A 109 6.56 -15.31 15.66
C GLN A 109 5.82 -16.44 14.94
N ALA A 110 4.70 -16.91 15.50
CA ALA A 110 3.86 -17.93 14.89
C ALA A 110 2.93 -17.36 13.79
N TYR A 111 2.77 -16.03 13.74
CA TYR A 111 1.91 -15.38 12.75
C TYR A 111 2.45 -15.62 11.32
N PRO A 112 1.61 -16.06 10.37
CA PRO A 112 2.02 -16.29 9.00
C PRO A 112 2.14 -14.95 8.26
N PHE A 113 3.24 -14.24 8.46
CA PHE A 113 3.54 -13.05 7.66
C PHE A 113 3.72 -13.42 6.18
N THR A 114 3.26 -12.55 5.28
CA THR A 114 3.44 -12.74 3.84
C THR A 114 4.91 -12.79 3.46
N GLU A 115 5.25 -13.76 2.62
CA GLU A 115 6.57 -13.98 2.04
C GLU A 115 6.49 -13.95 0.50
N GLN A 116 5.50 -13.22 -0.03
CA GLN A 116 5.21 -13.06 -1.45
C GLN A 116 6.47 -12.76 -2.26
N GLN A 117 6.74 -13.62 -3.24
CA GLN A 117 7.88 -13.46 -4.14
C GLN A 117 7.50 -12.49 -5.28
N PRO A 118 8.18 -11.34 -5.41
CA PRO A 118 7.85 -10.35 -6.43
C PRO A 118 8.12 -10.89 -7.83
N ASP A 119 7.22 -10.54 -8.76
CA ASP A 119 7.46 -10.67 -10.20
C ASP A 119 8.06 -9.35 -10.72
N ILE A 120 9.38 -9.22 -10.54
CA ILE A 120 10.13 -8.01 -10.91
C ILE A 120 10.00 -7.71 -12.42
N THR A 121 9.90 -8.74 -13.26
CA THR A 121 9.73 -8.58 -14.71
C THR A 121 8.39 -7.90 -15.01
N ALA A 122 7.29 -8.39 -14.43
CA ALA A 122 5.98 -7.80 -14.63
C ALA A 122 5.86 -6.36 -14.07
N ILE A 123 6.56 -6.05 -12.97
CA ILE A 123 6.65 -4.67 -12.47
C ILE A 123 7.47 -3.81 -13.44
N HIS A 124 8.60 -4.32 -13.93
CA HIS A 124 9.47 -3.61 -14.87
C HIS A 124 8.76 -3.26 -16.18
N GLU A 125 7.93 -4.16 -16.71
CA GLU A 125 7.13 -3.89 -17.91
C GLU A 125 6.15 -2.73 -17.72
N GLN A 126 5.49 -2.64 -16.56
CA GLN A 126 4.63 -1.51 -16.20
C GLN A 126 5.42 -0.20 -16.10
N VAL A 127 6.58 -0.23 -15.43
CA VAL A 127 7.49 0.92 -15.33
C VAL A 127 7.87 1.42 -16.72
N LYS A 128 8.27 0.52 -17.63
CA LYS A 128 8.67 0.88 -18.98
C LYS A 128 7.54 1.46 -19.81
N ALA A 129 6.33 0.94 -19.67
CA ALA A 129 5.16 1.50 -20.33
C ALA A 129 4.91 2.95 -19.89
N ILE A 130 4.93 3.22 -18.58
CA ILE A 130 4.74 4.58 -18.04
C ILE A 130 5.85 5.53 -18.51
N GLN A 131 7.11 5.10 -18.41
CA GLN A 131 8.26 5.92 -18.79
C GLN A 131 8.31 6.22 -20.30
N ALA A 132 7.78 5.32 -21.15
CA ALA A 132 7.68 5.55 -22.59
C ALA A 132 6.75 6.71 -22.94
N ASP A 133 5.76 6.99 -22.11
CA ASP A 133 4.85 8.14 -22.22
C ASP A 133 5.40 9.41 -21.54
N GLU A 134 6.70 9.40 -21.18
CA GLU A 134 7.39 10.50 -20.51
C GLU A 134 6.78 10.91 -19.15
N LEU A 135 6.08 9.99 -18.49
CA LEU A 135 5.48 10.15 -17.15
C LEU A 135 6.42 9.60 -16.06
N LEU A 136 6.25 10.08 -14.82
CA LEU A 136 6.96 9.51 -13.67
C LEU A 136 6.30 8.18 -13.27
N ALA A 137 7.08 7.10 -13.26
CA ALA A 137 6.65 5.80 -12.72
C ALA A 137 6.88 5.76 -11.21
N CYS A 138 5.80 5.73 -10.44
CA CYS A 138 5.82 5.61 -8.98
C CYS A 138 5.39 4.21 -8.55
N SER A 139 5.99 3.66 -7.48
CA SER A 139 5.45 2.45 -6.87
C SER A 139 4.01 2.66 -6.41
N GLN A 140 3.23 1.58 -6.33
CA GLN A 140 1.97 1.61 -5.57
C GLN A 140 2.23 2.15 -4.16
N TYR A 141 1.21 2.78 -3.57
CA TYR A 141 1.26 3.15 -2.16
C TYR A 141 1.42 1.90 -1.30
N GLU A 142 2.47 1.90 -0.49
CA GLU A 142 2.74 0.87 0.51
C GLU A 142 2.87 1.52 1.87
N CYS A 143 1.89 1.33 2.75
CA CYS A 143 1.91 1.99 4.05
C CYS A 143 3.18 1.65 4.87
N GLY A 144 3.60 2.56 5.75
CA GLY A 144 4.77 2.34 6.59
C GLY A 144 4.59 1.24 7.66
N THR A 145 5.70 0.85 8.30
CA THR A 145 5.73 -0.20 9.34
C THR A 145 4.72 0.03 10.46
N PHE A 146 4.59 1.27 10.94
CA PHE A 146 3.65 1.60 12.01
C PHE A 146 2.19 1.41 11.57
N GLU A 147 1.84 1.85 10.36
CA GLU A 147 0.48 1.75 9.84
C GLU A 147 0.08 0.30 9.61
N GLN A 148 1.00 -0.52 9.07
CA GLN A 148 0.76 -1.96 8.95
C GLN A 148 0.61 -2.64 10.31
N ALA A 149 1.42 -2.25 11.30
CA ALA A 149 1.28 -2.79 12.66
C ALA A 149 -0.06 -2.41 13.29
N HIS A 150 -0.53 -1.18 13.05
CA HIS A 150 -1.87 -0.74 13.43
C HIS A 150 -2.93 -1.59 12.73
N ALA A 151 -2.83 -1.85 11.42
CA ALA A 151 -3.79 -2.70 10.71
C ALA A 151 -3.82 -4.14 11.25
N LEU A 152 -2.67 -4.66 11.71
CA LEU A 152 -2.56 -6.00 12.27
C LEU A 152 -3.06 -6.11 13.71
N MET A 153 -2.71 -5.16 14.58
CA MET A 153 -2.91 -5.23 16.03
C MET A 153 -4.04 -4.33 16.54
N GLY A 154 -4.51 -3.38 15.74
CA GLY A 154 -5.39 -2.30 16.19
C GLY A 154 -4.63 -1.16 16.86
N MET A 155 -5.12 0.07 16.73
CA MET A 155 -4.40 1.28 17.18
C MET A 155 -4.22 1.29 18.70
N GLU A 156 -5.29 1.00 19.44
CA GLU A 156 -5.28 1.04 20.91
C GLU A 156 -4.32 -0.01 21.48
N SER A 157 -4.45 -1.26 21.04
CA SER A 157 -3.56 -2.35 21.45
C SER A 157 -2.10 -2.07 21.07
N LEU A 158 -1.83 -1.56 19.86
CA LEU A 158 -0.47 -1.21 19.45
C LEU A 158 0.13 -0.14 20.35
N LEU A 159 -0.57 0.97 20.57
CA LEU A 159 -0.08 2.08 21.40
C LEU A 159 0.12 1.67 22.86
N ALA A 160 -0.78 0.85 23.42
CA ALA A 160 -0.63 0.31 24.76
C ALA A 160 0.62 -0.60 24.85
N ASN A 161 0.77 -1.53 23.91
CA ASN A 161 1.87 -2.47 23.88
C ASN A 161 3.23 -1.83 23.57
N MET A 162 3.27 -0.67 22.90
CA MET A 162 4.49 0.13 22.74
C MET A 162 5.08 0.58 24.08
N VAL A 163 4.28 0.63 25.14
CA VAL A 163 4.72 0.96 26.51
C VAL A 163 4.85 -0.30 27.37
N SER A 164 3.84 -1.17 27.36
CA SER A 164 3.77 -2.32 28.28
C SER A 164 4.51 -3.57 27.79
N SER A 165 4.70 -3.72 26.48
CA SER A 165 5.12 -4.98 25.84
C SER A 165 6.13 -4.72 24.70
N THR A 166 7.16 -3.91 24.97
CA THR A 166 8.12 -3.42 23.96
C THR A 166 8.79 -4.52 23.13
N SER A 167 9.13 -5.66 23.73
CA SER A 167 9.72 -6.80 23.01
C SER A 167 8.79 -7.40 21.96
N MET A 168 7.47 -7.43 22.24
CA MET A 168 6.47 -7.93 21.30
C MET A 168 6.29 -6.96 20.13
N VAL A 169 6.18 -5.66 20.41
CA VAL A 169 6.08 -4.65 19.36
C VAL A 169 7.34 -4.60 18.51
N LYS A 170 8.53 -4.74 19.13
CA LYS A 170 9.79 -4.83 18.40
C LYS A 170 9.79 -6.02 17.43
N ALA A 171 9.41 -7.22 17.90
CA ALA A 171 9.33 -8.40 17.06
C ALA A 171 8.35 -8.20 15.88
N LEU A 172 7.20 -7.57 16.13
CA LEU A 172 6.22 -7.25 15.08
C LEU A 172 6.79 -6.26 14.06
N PHE A 173 7.42 -5.18 14.52
CA PHE A 173 7.97 -4.14 13.65
C PHE A 173 9.14 -4.66 12.82
N GLU A 174 9.99 -5.52 13.37
CA GLU A 174 11.09 -6.17 12.63
C GLU A 174 10.52 -7.01 11.48
N ARG A 175 9.55 -7.89 11.75
CA ARG A 175 8.92 -8.72 10.72
C ARG A 175 8.24 -7.91 9.62
N ILE A 176 7.48 -6.88 9.98
CA ILE A 176 6.82 -6.00 9.01
C ILE A 176 7.86 -5.26 8.16
N SER A 177 8.90 -4.73 8.80
CA SER A 177 9.93 -3.94 8.11
C SER A 177 10.73 -4.81 7.14
N ASP A 178 11.03 -6.06 7.49
CA ASP A 178 11.72 -7.00 6.60
C ASP A 178 10.90 -7.29 5.33
N VAL A 179 9.60 -7.53 5.49
CA VAL A 179 8.68 -7.76 4.35
C VAL A 179 8.60 -6.51 3.48
N LYS A 180 8.33 -5.33 4.07
CA LYS A 180 8.20 -4.08 3.32
C LYS A 180 9.49 -3.64 2.64
N ALA A 181 10.64 -3.87 3.27
CA ALA A 181 11.94 -3.61 2.66
C ALA A 181 12.16 -4.46 1.40
N ARG A 182 11.73 -5.73 1.40
CA ARG A 182 11.77 -6.58 0.20
C ARG A 182 10.83 -6.10 -0.90
N MET A 183 9.62 -5.69 -0.56
CA MET A 183 8.67 -5.12 -1.53
C MET A 183 9.23 -3.83 -2.17
N ALA A 184 9.76 -2.92 -1.34
CA ALA A 184 10.38 -1.68 -1.81
C ALA A 184 11.62 -1.97 -2.68
N ALA A 185 12.47 -2.93 -2.29
CA ALA A 185 13.63 -3.35 -3.07
C ALA A 185 13.22 -3.89 -4.45
N ALA A 186 12.13 -4.65 -4.54
CA ALA A 186 11.62 -5.17 -5.80
C ALA A 186 11.17 -4.05 -6.76
N TYR A 187 10.51 -3.02 -6.25
CA TYR A 187 10.16 -1.84 -7.06
C TYR A 187 11.40 -1.08 -7.54
N VAL A 188 12.40 -0.89 -6.67
CA VAL A 188 13.67 -0.26 -7.04
C VAL A 188 14.39 -1.07 -8.11
N GLU A 189 14.44 -2.39 -7.97
CA GLU A 189 15.03 -3.29 -8.96
C GLU A 189 14.27 -3.25 -10.30
N ALA A 190 12.94 -3.17 -10.26
CA ALA A 190 12.09 -2.99 -11.44
C ALA A 190 12.28 -1.60 -12.10
N GLY A 191 12.88 -0.63 -11.40
CA GLY A 191 13.30 0.64 -11.98
C GLY A 191 12.28 1.77 -11.87
N VAL A 192 11.40 1.74 -10.87
CA VAL A 192 10.53 2.89 -10.56
C VAL A 192 11.36 4.16 -10.33
N ASP A 193 10.81 5.31 -10.67
CA ASP A 193 11.45 6.61 -10.47
C ASP A 193 11.31 7.09 -9.01
N MET A 194 10.25 6.65 -8.32
CA MET A 194 9.90 7.07 -6.98
C MET A 194 9.20 5.96 -6.21
N LEU A 195 9.50 5.85 -4.91
CA LEU A 195 8.75 5.02 -3.97
C LEU A 195 7.73 5.90 -3.23
N TRP A 196 6.51 5.42 -3.06
CA TRP A 196 5.50 6.01 -2.18
C TRP A 196 5.27 5.10 -0.98
N ILE A 197 5.66 5.61 0.20
CA ILE A 197 5.53 4.96 1.51
C ILE A 197 4.70 5.84 2.46
#